data_AF-A0AAW0BLA1-F1
#
_entry.id   AF-A0AAW0BLA1-F1
#
_cell.length_a   1.000
_cell.length_b   1.000
_cell.length_c   1.000
_cell.angle_alpha   90.00
_cell.angle_beta   90.00
_cell.angle_gamma   90.00
#
_symmetry.space_group_name_H-M   'P 1'
#
loop_
_entity.id
_entity.type
_entity.pdbx_description
1 polymer ?
#
loop_
_entity_poly.entity_id
_entity_poly.type
_entity_poly.pdbx_seq_one_letter_code
_entity_poly.pdbx_strand_id
1 'polypeptide(L)'
;DRHTGDYLASQLATTPHRYGLAEFLHFLMMDNAGNCNTTAVCLPKYIPTFRGILARGRCFTHIIQLVAKVCFDLLRPANGVLNLK
;
A
#
# COMPACT_ATOMS: atom_id res chain seq x y z
N ASP A 1 10.46 -4.53 15.62
CA ASP A 1 9.01 -4.31 15.43
C ASP A 1 8.57 -5.02 14.15
N ARG A 2 7.50 -5.83 14.17
CA ARG A 2 7.14 -6.79 13.09
C ARG A 2 6.40 -6.13 11.90
N HIS A 3 6.25 -4.82 11.90
CA HIS A 3 5.50 -4.09 10.86
C HIS A 3 6.29 -2.93 10.27
N THR A 4 7.62 -2.91 10.41
CA THR A 4 8.44 -1.92 9.70
C THR A 4 8.45 -2.21 8.20
N GLY A 5 8.66 -1.17 7.38
CA GLY A 5 8.75 -1.33 5.93
C GLY A 5 9.85 -2.29 5.50
N ASP A 6 10.99 -2.25 6.19
CA ASP A 6 12.15 -3.13 5.94
C ASP A 6 11.82 -4.60 6.25
N TYR A 7 11.17 -4.86 7.40
CA TYR A 7 10.72 -6.21 7.73
C TYR A 7 9.74 -6.74 6.68
N LEU A 8 8.73 -5.94 6.31
CA LEU A 8 7.76 -6.32 5.28
C LEU A 8 8.43 -6.57 3.92
N ALA A 9 9.42 -5.76 3.55
CA ALA A 9 10.20 -5.96 2.33
C ALA A 9 10.99 -7.28 2.36
N SER A 10 11.62 -7.60 3.49
CA SER A 10 12.34 -8.86 3.68
C SER A 10 11.42 -10.07 3.53
N GLN A 11 10.23 -10.02 4.14
CA GLN A 11 9.26 -11.12 4.10
C GLN A 11 8.66 -11.26 2.70
N LEU A 12 8.32 -10.15 2.05
CA LEU A 12 7.80 -10.15 0.69
C LEU A 12 8.81 -10.81 -0.26
N ALA A 13 10.09 -10.48 -0.16
CA ALA A 13 11.12 -11.01 -1.04
C ALA A 13 11.32 -12.53 -0.95
N THR A 14 10.97 -13.16 0.18
CA THR A 14 11.11 -14.62 0.35
C THR A 14 10.36 -15.42 -0.70
N THR A 15 9.14 -14.97 -1.06
CA THR A 15 8.28 -15.72 -1.97
C THR A 15 8.76 -15.64 -3.43
N PRO A 16 9.02 -14.45 -4.01
CA PRO A 16 9.61 -14.35 -5.34
C PRO A 16 10.95 -15.08 -5.45
N HIS A 17 11.83 -15.01 -4.44
CA HIS A 17 13.10 -15.76 -4.44
C HIS A 17 12.87 -17.27 -4.45
N ARG A 18 11.94 -17.77 -3.64
CA ARG A 18 11.62 -19.21 -3.56
C ARG A 18 11.18 -19.79 -4.91
N TYR A 19 10.52 -19.00 -5.74
CA TYR A 19 10.02 -19.45 -7.05
C TYR A 19 10.89 -19.01 -8.23
N GLY A 20 12.04 -18.37 -7.99
CA GLY A 20 12.88 -17.84 -9.07
C GLY A 20 12.22 -16.68 -9.84
N LEU A 21 11.29 -15.96 -9.21
CA LEU A 21 10.52 -14.87 -9.81
C LEU A 21 10.98 -13.48 -9.38
N ALA A 22 12.01 -13.38 -8.52
CA ALA A 22 12.44 -12.12 -7.94
C ALA A 22 12.79 -11.07 -9.01
N GLU A 23 13.49 -11.45 -10.07
CA GLU A 23 13.88 -10.52 -11.13
C GLU A 23 12.69 -9.94 -11.92
N PHE A 24 11.56 -10.65 -11.96
CA PHE A 24 10.34 -10.27 -12.69
C PHE A 24 9.36 -9.44 -11.84
N LEU A 25 9.68 -9.13 -10.58
CA LEU A 25 8.83 -8.28 -9.75
C LEU A 25 8.99 -6.81 -10.19
N HIS A 26 8.10 -6.36 -11.07
CA HIS A 26 8.15 -5.00 -11.64
C HIS A 26 7.24 -3.99 -10.97
N PHE A 27 6.19 -4.45 -10.29
CA PHE A 27 5.17 -3.56 -9.73
C PHE A 27 4.60 -4.12 -8.43
N LEU A 28 4.33 -3.23 -7.48
CA LEU A 28 3.81 -3.58 -6.16
C LEU A 28 2.57 -2.73 -5.83
N MET A 29 1.38 -3.35 -5.88
CA MET A 29 0.13 -2.74 -5.44
C MET A 29 -0.01 -2.88 -3.92
N MET A 30 -0.13 -1.76 -3.20
CA MET A 30 -0.35 -1.76 -1.75
C MET A 30 -1.39 -0.73 -1.34
N ASP A 31 -1.89 -0.83 -0.11
CA ASP A 31 -2.76 0.18 0.47
C ASP A 31 -2.02 1.53 0.69
N ASN A 32 -2.74 2.50 1.26
CA ASN A 32 -2.20 3.83 1.51
C ASN A 32 -1.52 3.98 2.88
N ALA A 33 -1.15 2.88 3.55
CA ALA A 33 -0.45 2.94 4.83
C ALA A 33 1.00 3.43 4.65
N GLY A 34 1.51 4.17 5.65
CA GLY A 34 2.88 4.68 5.63
C GLY A 34 3.93 3.58 5.54
N ASN A 35 3.69 2.44 6.19
CA ASN A 35 4.62 1.30 6.13
C ASN A 35 4.69 0.67 4.74
N CYS A 36 3.63 0.76 3.93
CA CYS A 36 3.69 0.35 2.54
C CYS A 36 4.58 1.28 1.70
N ASN A 37 4.64 2.58 2.02
CA ASN A 37 5.63 3.46 1.38
C ASN A 37 7.05 2.97 1.68
N THR A 38 7.34 2.68 2.95
CA THR A 38 8.68 2.28 3.37
C THR A 38 9.05 0.89 2.87
N THR A 39 8.10 -0.04 2.75
CA THR A 39 8.31 -1.34 2.08
C THR A 39 8.81 -1.18 0.66
N ALA A 40 8.16 -0.33 -0.15
CA ALA A 40 8.59 -0.11 -1.53
C ALA A 40 9.99 0.53 -1.61
N VAL A 41 10.36 1.37 -0.63
CA VAL A 41 11.71 1.96 -0.54
C VAL A 41 12.76 0.92 -0.12
N CYS A 42 12.42 -0.02 0.77
CA CYS A 42 13.36 -1.03 1.25
C CYS A 42 13.48 -2.25 0.34
N LEU A 43 12.47 -2.56 -0.47
CA LEU A 43 12.43 -3.75 -1.33
C LEU A 43 13.63 -3.89 -2.30
N PRO A 44 14.21 -2.81 -2.88
CA PRO A 44 15.42 -2.90 -3.70
C PRO A 44 16.64 -3.51 -2.98
N LYS A 45 16.69 -3.49 -1.64
CA LYS A 45 17.75 -4.16 -0.86
C LYS A 45 17.70 -5.69 -1.02
N TYR A 46 16.52 -6.24 -1.29
CA TYR A 46 16.29 -7.68 -1.38
C TYR A 46 16.01 -8.14 -2.82
N ILE A 47 15.46 -7.26 -3.65
CA ILE A 47 15.19 -7.50 -5.09
C ILE A 47 15.74 -6.30 -5.87
N PRO A 48 17.02 -6.32 -6.29
CA PRO A 48 17.67 -5.17 -6.92
C PRO A 48 17.05 -4.68 -8.22
N THR A 49 16.30 -5.53 -8.94
CA THR A 49 15.58 -5.17 -10.17
C THR A 49 14.31 -4.36 -9.91
N PHE A 50 13.79 -4.36 -8.68
CA PHE A 50 12.59 -3.62 -8.32
C PHE A 50 12.91 -2.11 -8.28
N ARG A 51 12.11 -1.29 -8.97
CA ARG A 51 12.36 0.15 -9.15
C ARG A 51 11.95 1.03 -7.95
N GLY A 52 11.91 0.44 -6.77
CA GLY A 52 11.57 1.11 -5.52
C GLY A 52 10.19 1.79 -5.57
N ILE A 53 10.11 3.01 -5.04
CA ILE A 53 8.86 3.77 -4.94
C ILE A 53 8.19 4.05 -6.31
N LEU A 54 8.97 4.11 -7.40
CA LEU A 54 8.45 4.32 -8.76
C LEU A 54 7.61 3.14 -9.27
N ALA A 55 7.88 1.94 -8.75
CA ALA A 55 7.15 0.72 -9.08
C ALA A 55 5.98 0.44 -8.12
N ARG A 56 5.64 1.38 -7.23
CA ARG A 56 4.54 1.20 -6.27
C ARG A 56 3.24 1.81 -6.79
N GLY A 57 2.20 0.98 -6.81
CA GLY A 57 0.81 1.41 -6.97
C GLY A 57 0.07 1.51 -5.64
N ARG A 58 -0.92 2.42 -5.60
CA ARG A 58 -1.90 2.46 -4.51
C ARG A 58 -3.12 1.64 -4.91
N CYS A 59 -3.66 0.89 -3.95
CA CYS A 59 -4.84 0.07 -4.14
C CYS A 59 -6.06 0.93 -4.52
N PHE A 60 -6.64 0.68 -5.69
CA PHE A 60 -7.76 1.46 -6.23
C PHE A 60 -8.98 1.46 -5.30
N THR A 61 -9.37 0.30 -4.78
CA THR A 61 -10.50 0.17 -3.85
C THR A 61 -10.26 0.96 -2.55
N HIS A 62 -9.02 1.02 -2.08
CA HIS A 62 -8.67 1.83 -0.92
C HIS A 62 -8.80 3.33 -1.20
N ILE A 63 -8.46 3.78 -2.41
CA ILE A 63 -8.69 5.18 -2.81
C ILE A 63 -10.18 5.51 -2.85
N ILE A 64 -11.03 4.64 -3.41
CA ILE A 64 -12.49 4.83 -3.40
C ILE A 64 -13.00 4.97 -1.96
N GLN A 65 -12.54 4.10 -1.05
CA GLN A 65 -12.94 4.15 0.36
C GLN A 65 -12.53 5.48 1.01
N LEU A 66 -11.35 6.03 0.70
CA LEU A 66 -10.92 7.33 1.20
C LEU A 66 -11.77 8.47 0.65
N VAL A 67 -12.09 8.44 -0.66
CA VAL A 67 -12.98 9.45 -1.27
C VAL A 67 -14.36 9.42 -0.61
N ALA A 68 -14.94 8.24 -0.43
CA ALA A 68 -16.24 8.09 0.22
C ALA A 68 -16.23 8.68 1.65
N LYS A 69 -15.19 8.39 2.44
CA LYS A 69 -15.04 8.97 3.79
C LYS A 69 -15.02 10.49 3.78
N VAL A 70 -14.24 11.09 2.88
CA VAL A 70 -14.17 12.56 2.74
C VAL A 70 -15.52 13.14 2.33
N CYS A 71 -16.21 12.52 1.38
CA CYS A 71 -17.56 12.94 0.98
C CYS A 71 -18.55 12.87 2.16
N PHE A 72 -18.54 11.80 2.94
CA PHE A 72 -19.41 11.67 4.11
C PHE A 72 -19.09 12.69 5.20
N ASP A 73 -17.81 12.98 5.43
CA ASP A 73 -17.41 13.98 6.44
C ASP A 73 -17.77 15.41 5.98
N LEU A 74 -17.67 15.71 4.69
CA LEU A 74 -18.11 17.00 4.12
C LEU A 74 -19.63 17.18 4.13
N LEU A 75 -20.37 16.09 3.88
CA LEU A 75 -21.83 16.09 3.86
C LEU A 75 -22.44 15.91 5.24
N ARG A 76 -21.63 15.69 6.30
CA ARG A 76 -22.13 15.52 7.66
C ARG A 76 -22.66 16.88 8.16
N PRO A 77 -23.97 17.03 8.41
CA PRO A 77 -24.48 18.25 9.03
C PRO A 77 -23.92 18.41 10.44
N ALA A 78 -23.69 19.65 10.87
CA ALA A 78 -23.09 20.00 12.17
C ALA A 78 -23.79 19.38 13.40
N ASN A 79 -25.04 18.90 13.24
CA ASN A 79 -25.88 18.32 14.29
C ASN A 79 -26.14 16.81 14.13
N GLY A 80 -25.28 16.06 13.42
CA GLY A 80 -25.16 14.61 13.63
C GLY A 80 -26.36 13.71 13.31
N VAL A 81 -27.32 14.13 12.48
CA VAL A 81 -28.40 13.26 12.00
C VAL A 81 -28.50 13.32 10.48
N LEU A 82 -27.97 12.29 9.81
CA LEU A 82 -28.32 12.00 8.42
C LEU A 82 -29.71 11.35 8.42
N ASN A 83 -30.74 12.14 8.15
CA ASN A 83 -32.07 11.62 7.80
C ASN A 83 -32.02 11.08 6.36
N LEU A 84 -31.60 9.82 6.22
CA LEU A 84 -31.90 9.04 5.03
C LEU A 84 -33.37 8.60 5.14
N LYS A 85 -34.24 9.27 4.39
CA LYS A 85 -35.56 8.72 4.02
C LYS A 85 -35.40 7.73 2.88
#